data_AF-M5CG91-F1
#
_entry.id   AF-M5CG91-F1
#
_cell.length_a   1.000
_cell.length_b   1.000
_cell.length_c   1.000
_cell.angle_alpha   90.00
_cell.angle_beta   90.00
_cell.angle_gamma   90.00
#
_symmetry.space_group_name_H-M   'P 1'
#
loop_
_entity.id
_entity.type
_entity.pdbx_description
1 polymer ?
#
loop_
_entity_poly.entity_id
_entity_poly.type
_entity_poly.pdbx_seq_one_letter_code
_entity_poly.pdbx_strand_id
1 'polypeptide(L)'
;MPSDNNAPLAPDVTSNRGGDPHNDVLLSVGWLCGFRADGLDGPEISPLQVASYVDDAAPSVKQVRNVSTDIVTSHTAREANYAHFGWSIDAIRIVSPWTISRIGATSRINEEGTWYTRIAKVACLKVQVVPEDLAPAPEFEAATEAALSLPTARERFQAVYGALARW
;
A
#
# COMPACT_ATOMS: atom_id res chain seq x y z
N MET A 1 9.83 -1.36 -44.24
CA MET A 1 10.82 -1.55 -43.16
C MET A 1 10.22 -0.94 -41.90
N PRO A 2 9.61 -1.71 -40.98
CA PRO A 2 9.13 -1.18 -39.72
C PRO A 2 10.31 -0.98 -38.77
N SER A 3 10.38 0.19 -38.13
CA SER A 3 11.42 0.58 -37.19
C SER A 3 11.02 0.12 -35.79
N ASP A 4 11.84 -0.74 -35.18
CA ASP A 4 11.68 -1.22 -33.81
C ASP A 4 12.03 -0.09 -32.82
N ASN A 5 11.02 0.63 -32.34
CA ASN A 5 11.14 1.62 -31.28
C ASN A 5 10.90 1.00 -29.89
N ASN A 6 11.57 -0.11 -29.59
CA ASN A 6 11.58 -0.61 -28.22
C ASN A 6 12.64 0.13 -27.42
N ALA A 7 12.19 0.89 -26.42
CA ALA A 7 13.07 1.47 -25.41
C ALA A 7 13.90 0.35 -24.73
N PRO A 8 15.19 0.60 -24.43
CA PRO A 8 16.02 -0.40 -23.77
C PRO A 8 15.43 -0.73 -22.39
N LEU A 9 15.19 -2.01 -22.15
CA LEU A 9 14.90 -2.55 -20.82
C LEU A 9 16.09 -2.22 -19.90
N ALA A 10 15.76 -1.83 -18.66
CA ALA A 10 16.75 -1.57 -17.62
C ALA A 10 17.70 -2.77 -17.43
N PRO A 11 18.97 -2.54 -17.06
CA PRO A 11 19.93 -3.61 -16.94
C PRO A 11 19.49 -4.60 -15.86
N ASP A 12 19.58 -5.89 -16.19
CA ASP A 12 19.45 -7.01 -15.26
C ASP A 12 20.36 -6.75 -14.05
N VAL A 13 19.74 -6.40 -12.92
CA VAL A 13 20.39 -6.50 -11.62
C VAL A 13 20.44 -7.99 -11.31
N THR A 14 21.52 -8.64 -11.73
CA THR A 14 21.85 -9.99 -11.29
C THR A 14 22.16 -9.97 -9.80
N SER A 15 21.12 -10.03 -8.97
CA SER A 15 21.25 -10.48 -7.59
C SER A 15 21.38 -11.99 -7.60
N ASN A 16 22.63 -12.46 -7.56
CA ASN A 16 22.98 -13.81 -7.14
C ASN A 16 22.50 -14.03 -5.69
N ARG A 17 21.24 -14.38 -5.52
CA ARG A 17 20.68 -14.94 -4.29
C ARG A 17 19.75 -16.05 -4.75
N GLY A 18 19.97 -17.27 -4.28
CA GLY A 18 19.04 -18.38 -4.47
C GLY A 18 17.75 -18.16 -3.67
N GLY A 19 17.08 -17.04 -3.91
CA GLY A 19 15.80 -16.68 -3.35
C GLY A 19 14.69 -17.20 -4.24
N ASP A 20 13.57 -17.57 -3.61
CA ASP A 20 12.34 -17.88 -4.32
C ASP A 20 11.97 -16.66 -5.21
N PRO A 21 11.84 -16.82 -6.54
CA PRO A 21 11.50 -15.72 -7.45
C PRO A 21 10.16 -15.05 -7.12
N HIS A 22 9.29 -15.72 -6.34
CA HIS A 22 8.08 -15.11 -5.82
C HIS A 22 8.36 -14.02 -4.78
N ASN A 23 9.44 -14.15 -4.01
CA ASN A 23 9.80 -13.18 -2.97
C ASN A 23 10.23 -11.83 -3.58
N ASP A 24 10.99 -11.86 -4.68
CA ASP A 24 11.42 -10.63 -5.37
C ASP A 24 10.23 -9.86 -5.97
N VAL A 25 9.24 -10.58 -6.52
CA VAL A 25 7.98 -9.98 -7.01
C VAL A 25 7.15 -9.39 -5.87
N LEU A 26 7.08 -10.07 -4.73
CA LEU A 26 6.36 -9.57 -3.56
C LEU A 26 7.02 -8.29 -3.02
N LEU A 27 8.34 -8.29 -2.86
CA LEU A 27 9.09 -7.12 -2.43
C LEU A 27 8.94 -5.96 -3.43
N SER A 28 8.95 -6.23 -4.73
CA SER A 28 8.82 -5.18 -5.76
C SER A 28 7.43 -4.53 -5.81
N VAL A 29 6.39 -5.16 -5.25
CA VAL A 29 5.02 -4.60 -5.18
C VAL A 29 4.67 -4.00 -3.82
N GLY A 30 5.65 -3.86 -2.92
CA GLY A 30 5.43 -3.30 -1.58
C GLY A 30 4.74 -4.27 -0.62
N TRP A 31 4.98 -5.58 -0.76
CA TRP A 31 4.47 -6.58 0.17
C TRP A 31 4.92 -6.28 1.60
N LEU A 32 3.96 -6.25 2.53
CA LEU A 32 4.14 -5.88 3.94
C LEU A 32 4.66 -4.45 4.20
N CYS A 33 4.61 -3.58 3.20
CA CYS A 33 4.85 -2.15 3.38
C CYS A 33 3.57 -1.40 3.75
N GLY A 34 3.73 -0.26 4.43
CA GLY A 34 2.64 0.66 4.70
C GLY A 34 2.17 1.38 3.44
N PHE A 35 0.93 1.84 3.45
CA PHE A 35 0.38 2.71 2.41
C PHE A 35 -0.05 4.03 3.01
N ARG A 36 0.44 5.12 2.42
CA ARG A 36 -0.04 6.47 2.68
C ARG A 36 -1.28 6.72 1.85
N ALA A 37 -2.40 6.94 2.54
CA ALA A 37 -3.73 7.09 1.96
C ALA A 37 -4.41 8.42 2.28
N ASP A 38 -3.67 9.52 2.45
CA ASP A 38 -4.21 10.86 2.71
C ASP A 38 -4.12 11.83 1.51
N GLY A 39 -3.40 11.46 0.45
CA GLY A 39 -3.25 12.27 -0.76
C GLY A 39 -4.49 12.24 -1.67
N LEU A 40 -4.57 13.18 -2.60
CA LEU A 40 -5.58 13.18 -3.67
C LEU A 40 -5.17 12.29 -4.85
N ASP A 41 -3.86 12.16 -5.09
CA ASP A 41 -3.31 11.59 -6.33
C ASP A 41 -3.36 10.06 -6.37
N GLY A 42 -3.65 9.42 -5.24
CA GLY A 42 -3.68 7.96 -5.11
C GLY A 42 -3.00 7.49 -3.83
N PRO A 43 -2.94 6.17 -3.62
CA PRO A 43 -2.17 5.56 -2.54
C PRO A 43 -0.68 5.63 -2.87
N GLU A 44 0.14 5.98 -1.87
CA GLU A 44 1.60 5.99 -1.98
C GLU A 44 2.17 4.83 -1.13
N ILE A 45 3.02 4.00 -1.74
CA ILE A 45 3.68 2.91 -1.03
C ILE A 45 4.83 3.48 -0.19
N SER A 46 4.88 3.08 1.07
CA SER A 46 6.02 3.37 1.93
C SER A 46 7.23 2.53 1.57
N PRO A 47 8.44 3.11 1.57
CA PRO A 47 9.66 2.32 1.38
C PRO A 47 9.99 1.46 2.61
N LEU A 48 9.30 1.65 3.73
CA LEU A 48 9.54 0.92 4.97
C LEU A 48 8.52 -0.20 5.16
N GLN A 49 9.01 -1.37 5.54
CA GLN A 49 8.16 -2.47 5.96
C GLN A 49 7.48 -2.13 7.29
N VAL A 50 6.18 -2.44 7.38
CA VAL A 50 5.39 -2.32 8.62
C VAL A 50 5.22 -3.66 9.32
N ALA A 51 5.41 -4.76 8.58
CA ALA A 51 5.30 -6.10 9.11
C ALA A 51 6.36 -7.03 8.49
N SER A 52 6.65 -8.10 9.22
CA SER A 52 7.46 -9.24 8.78
C SER A 52 6.78 -10.54 9.17
N TYR A 53 7.14 -11.64 8.53
CA TYR A 53 6.69 -12.96 8.97
C TYR A 53 7.30 -13.34 10.31
N VAL A 54 6.51 -14.03 11.13
CA VAL A 54 6.98 -14.67 12.37
C VAL A 54 7.66 -15.99 12.02
N ASP A 55 8.83 -16.25 12.61
CA ASP A 55 9.60 -17.48 12.40
C ASP A 55 9.81 -17.81 10.90
N ASP A 56 9.55 -19.06 10.50
CA ASP A 56 9.61 -19.56 9.13
C ASP A 56 8.24 -19.48 8.41
N ALA A 57 7.30 -18.66 8.91
CA ALA A 57 6.01 -18.49 8.26
C ALA A 57 6.17 -17.84 6.88
N ALA A 58 5.34 -18.24 5.93
CA ALA A 58 5.41 -17.80 4.56
C ALA A 58 4.01 -17.60 3.98
N PRO A 59 3.83 -16.66 3.04
CA PRO A 59 2.55 -16.52 2.37
C PRO A 59 2.23 -17.77 1.56
N SER A 60 0.96 -18.16 1.55
CA SER A 60 0.47 -19.08 0.53
C SER A 60 0.34 -18.32 -0.79
N VAL A 61 1.26 -18.57 -1.72
CA VAL A 61 1.24 -18.01 -3.07
C VAL A 61 0.68 -19.04 -4.05
N LYS A 62 -0.42 -18.68 -4.73
CA LYS A 62 -1.04 -19.51 -5.76
C LYS A 62 -1.09 -18.77 -7.09
N GLN A 63 -0.63 -19.42 -8.16
CA GLN A 63 -0.87 -18.90 -9.51
C GLN A 63 -2.36 -18.99 -9.84
N VAL A 64 -2.90 -17.88 -10.32
CA VAL A 64 -4.28 -17.77 -10.80
C VAL A 64 -4.25 -17.16 -12.19
N ARG A 65 -5.29 -17.41 -12.97
CA ARG A 65 -5.49 -16.74 -14.27
C ARG A 65 -6.94 -16.31 -14.33
N ASN A 66 -7.22 -15.18 -13.72
CA ASN A 66 -8.56 -14.62 -13.70
C ASN A 66 -8.55 -13.24 -14.35
N VAL A 67 -9.54 -12.98 -15.18
CA VAL A 67 -9.76 -11.66 -15.79
C VAL A 67 -11.14 -11.21 -15.35
N SER A 68 -11.21 -10.06 -14.68
CA SER A 68 -12.48 -9.44 -14.29
C SER A 68 -12.53 -8.00 -14.76
N THR A 69 -13.74 -7.47 -14.86
CA THR A 69 -13.96 -6.05 -15.09
C THR A 69 -14.93 -5.56 -14.03
N ASP A 70 -14.47 -4.59 -13.24
CA ASP A 70 -15.27 -3.98 -12.19
C ASP A 70 -15.58 -2.53 -12.58
N ILE A 71 -16.72 -2.04 -12.12
CA ILE A 71 -17.07 -0.61 -12.16
C ILE A 71 -17.15 -0.15 -10.71
N VAL A 72 -16.28 0.78 -10.34
CA VAL A 72 -16.29 1.43 -9.03
C VAL A 72 -16.95 2.79 -9.18
N THR A 73 -18.02 3.02 -8.43
CA THR A 73 -18.65 4.33 -8.31
C THR A 73 -18.09 5.04 -7.09
N SER A 74 -17.62 6.28 -7.27
CA SER A 74 -17.10 7.12 -6.21
C SER A 74 -17.75 8.50 -6.20
N HIS A 75 -17.69 9.17 -5.06
CA HIS A 75 -18.38 10.45 -4.83
C HIS A 75 -17.43 11.63 -4.65
N THR A 76 -16.12 11.37 -4.65
CA THR A 76 -15.09 12.39 -4.54
C THR A 76 -13.93 12.11 -5.50
N ALA A 77 -13.22 13.17 -5.91
CA ALA A 77 -12.03 13.06 -6.74
C ALA A 77 -10.96 12.14 -6.12
N ARG A 78 -10.75 12.22 -4.79
CA ARG A 78 -9.85 11.31 -4.07
C ARG A 78 -10.25 9.85 -4.27
N GLU A 79 -11.51 9.51 -4.01
CA GLU A 79 -11.97 8.13 -4.16
C GLU A 79 -11.85 7.64 -5.62
N ALA A 80 -12.16 8.49 -6.60
CA ALA A 80 -12.01 8.17 -8.02
C ALA A 80 -10.55 7.84 -8.39
N ASN A 81 -9.60 8.64 -7.89
CA ASN A 81 -8.18 8.42 -8.10
C ASN A 81 -7.71 7.11 -7.47
N TYR A 82 -8.09 6.82 -6.22
CA TYR A 82 -7.68 5.56 -5.58
C TYR A 82 -8.28 4.34 -6.29
N ALA A 83 -9.54 4.43 -6.75
CA ALA A 83 -10.15 3.40 -7.56
C ALA A 83 -9.36 3.19 -8.87
N HIS A 84 -8.84 4.26 -9.48
CA HIS A 84 -7.98 4.16 -10.67
C HIS A 84 -6.69 3.35 -10.39
N PHE A 85 -6.13 3.44 -9.17
CA PHE A 85 -5.01 2.61 -8.70
C PHE A 85 -5.42 1.20 -8.25
N GLY A 86 -6.65 0.76 -8.54
CA GLY A 86 -7.10 -0.60 -8.30
C GLY A 86 -7.59 -0.87 -6.87
N TRP A 87 -7.62 0.14 -6.00
CA TRP A 87 -8.18 -0.01 -4.65
C TRP A 87 -9.70 -0.19 -4.71
N SER A 88 -10.22 -1.05 -3.84
CA SER A 88 -11.67 -1.17 -3.66
C SER A 88 -12.21 0.03 -2.89
N ILE A 89 -13.51 0.32 -3.03
CA ILE A 89 -14.15 1.37 -2.24
C ILE A 89 -14.05 1.10 -0.73
N ASP A 90 -14.10 -0.18 -0.33
CA ASP A 90 -13.93 -0.58 1.06
C ASP A 90 -12.52 -0.25 1.56
N ALA A 91 -11.48 -0.56 0.78
CA ALA A 91 -10.09 -0.20 1.12
C ALA A 91 -9.91 1.31 1.23
N ILE A 92 -10.55 2.09 0.34
CA ILE A 92 -10.49 3.56 0.36
C ILE A 92 -11.16 4.14 1.61
N ARG A 93 -12.21 3.47 2.12
CA ARG A 93 -12.97 3.88 3.31
C ARG A 93 -12.32 3.44 4.62
N ILE A 94 -11.43 2.47 4.59
CA ILE A 94 -10.61 2.10 5.76
C ILE A 94 -9.52 3.15 5.94
N VAL A 95 -9.89 4.28 6.54
CA VAL A 95 -8.97 5.35 6.93
C VAL A 95 -8.97 5.47 8.44
N SER A 96 -7.78 5.47 9.03
CA SER A 96 -7.63 5.67 10.46
C SER A 96 -8.04 7.10 10.86
N PRO A 97 -8.41 7.36 12.13
CA PRO A 97 -8.68 8.72 12.60
C PRO A 97 -7.52 9.70 12.33
N TRP A 98 -6.28 9.22 12.37
CA TRP A 98 -5.09 10.03 12.05
C TRP A 98 -5.03 10.38 10.56
N THR A 99 -5.36 9.43 9.68
CA THR A 99 -5.44 9.66 8.23
C THR A 99 -6.53 10.69 7.91
N ILE A 100 -7.70 10.60 8.56
CA ILE A 100 -8.78 11.59 8.43
C ILE A 100 -8.29 12.98 8.86
N SER A 101 -7.59 13.07 9.99
CA SER A 101 -7.02 14.34 10.46
C SER A 101 -6.03 14.93 9.44
N ARG A 102 -5.26 14.10 8.74
CA ARG A 102 -4.31 14.54 7.70
C ARG A 102 -5.01 15.06 6.45
N ILE A 103 -6.03 14.36 6.00
CA ILE A 103 -6.86 14.77 4.87
C ILE A 103 -7.50 16.13 5.18
N GLY A 104 -8.05 16.31 6.39
CA GLY A 104 -8.62 17.60 6.80
C GLY A 104 -7.59 18.72 6.91
N ALA A 105 -6.37 18.42 7.35
CA ALA A 105 -5.31 19.42 7.52
C ALA A 105 -4.66 19.88 6.21
N THR A 106 -4.69 19.07 5.15
CA THR A 106 -4.00 19.38 3.88
C THR A 106 -4.77 20.37 2.98
N SER A 107 -5.99 20.77 3.36
CA SER A 107 -6.80 21.85 2.75
C SER A 107 -6.90 21.84 1.22
N ARG A 108 -6.65 20.68 0.59
CA ARG A 108 -6.82 20.50 -0.85
C ARG A 108 -8.31 20.33 -1.16
N ILE A 109 -8.77 20.96 -2.25
CA ILE A 109 -10.14 20.81 -2.74
C ILE A 109 -10.31 19.36 -3.20
N ASN A 110 -11.15 18.61 -2.49
CA ASN A 110 -11.59 17.30 -2.91
C ASN A 110 -12.95 17.45 -3.61
N GLU A 111 -12.93 17.55 -4.93
CA GLU A 111 -14.14 17.82 -5.71
C GLU A 111 -15.19 16.73 -5.49
N GLU A 112 -16.40 17.14 -5.13
CA GLU A 112 -17.56 16.26 -5.01
C GLU A 112 -18.20 16.04 -6.38
N GLY A 113 -18.62 14.82 -6.65
CA GLY A 113 -19.26 14.46 -7.92
C GLY A 113 -19.41 12.96 -8.05
N THR A 114 -20.24 12.51 -8.99
CA THR A 114 -20.36 11.07 -9.26
C THR A 114 -19.38 10.67 -10.34
N TRP A 115 -18.42 9.81 -9.98
CA TRP A 115 -17.39 9.30 -10.88
C TRP A 115 -17.60 7.79 -11.09
N TYR A 116 -17.28 7.32 -12.30
CA TYR A 116 -17.34 5.91 -12.66
C TYR A 116 -15.97 5.45 -13.16
N THR A 117 -15.30 4.62 -12.37
CA THR A 117 -14.00 4.05 -12.72
C THR A 117 -14.18 2.61 -13.18
N ARG A 118 -13.90 2.35 -14.45
CA ARG A 118 -13.88 0.99 -15.01
C ARG A 118 -12.48 0.40 -14.90
N ILE A 119 -12.35 -0.74 -14.24
CA ILE A 119 -11.06 -1.40 -13.98
C ILE A 119 -11.10 -2.79 -14.59
N ALA A 120 -10.19 -3.08 -15.52
CA ALA A 120 -9.92 -4.43 -15.99
C ALA A 120 -8.79 -5.03 -15.15
N LYS A 121 -9.07 -6.10 -14.41
CA LYS A 121 -8.11 -6.77 -13.53
C LYS A 121 -7.67 -8.09 -14.15
N VAL A 122 -6.36 -8.29 -14.25
CA VAL A 122 -5.76 -9.58 -14.61
C VAL A 122 -5.02 -10.10 -13.39
N ALA A 123 -5.63 -11.05 -12.69
CA ALA A 123 -4.99 -11.68 -11.54
C ALA A 123 -4.11 -12.84 -12.02
N CYS A 124 -2.80 -12.71 -11.78
CA CYS A 124 -1.78 -13.72 -12.08
C CYS A 124 -1.37 -14.52 -10.84
N LEU A 125 -1.42 -13.87 -9.67
CA LEU A 125 -1.05 -14.45 -8.38
C LEU A 125 -2.12 -14.12 -7.36
N LYS A 126 -2.41 -15.08 -6.48
CA LYS A 126 -3.17 -14.88 -5.26
C LYS A 126 -2.23 -15.14 -4.10
N VAL A 127 -2.04 -14.12 -3.27
CA VAL A 127 -1.22 -14.18 -2.06
C VAL A 127 -2.17 -14.21 -0.88
N GLN A 128 -1.99 -15.18 0.01
CA GLN A 128 -2.75 -15.29 1.24
C GLN A 128 -1.80 -15.29 2.42
N VAL A 129 -2.10 -14.44 3.39
CA VAL A 129 -1.40 -14.34 4.66
C VAL A 129 -2.44 -14.37 5.77
N VAL A 130 -2.08 -15.03 6.86
CA VAL A 130 -2.86 -15.10 8.08
C VAL A 130 -2.29 -14.04 9.03
N PRO A 131 -3.09 -13.15 9.63
CA PRO A 131 -2.58 -12.08 10.50
C PRO A 131 -1.69 -12.59 11.64
N GLU A 132 -1.96 -13.79 12.14
CA GLU A 132 -1.19 -14.46 13.19
C GLU A 132 0.24 -14.83 12.75
N ASP A 133 0.50 -14.93 11.44
CA ASP A 133 1.82 -15.19 10.88
C ASP A 133 2.64 -13.90 10.70
N LEU A 134 2.08 -12.75 11.05
CA LEU A 134 2.72 -11.44 10.91
C LEU A 134 3.03 -10.83 12.28
N ALA A 135 4.27 -10.36 12.41
CA ALA A 135 4.68 -9.44 13.47
C ALA A 135 4.90 -8.05 12.88
N PRO A 136 4.70 -6.98 13.67
CA PRO A 136 5.19 -5.66 13.32
C PRO A 136 6.70 -5.70 13.00
N ALA A 137 7.14 -4.91 12.03
CA ALA A 137 8.58 -4.73 11.82
C ALA A 137 9.19 -4.13 13.11
N PRO A 138 10.34 -4.61 13.61
CA PRO A 138 10.89 -4.18 14.89
C PRO A 138 11.09 -2.66 15.00
N GLU A 139 11.49 -2.01 13.90
CA GLU A 139 11.67 -0.56 13.86
C GLU A 139 10.33 0.19 13.91
N PHE A 140 9.30 -0.37 13.28
CA PHE A 140 7.95 0.19 13.31
C PHE A 140 7.33 0.07 14.70
N GLU A 141 7.47 -1.09 15.34
CA GLU A 141 7.02 -1.34 16.70
C GLU A 141 7.71 -0.40 17.68
N ALA A 142 9.06 -0.38 17.68
CA ALA A 142 9.84 0.46 18.57
C ALA A 142 9.50 1.95 18.41
N ALA A 143 9.31 2.44 17.17
CA ALA A 143 8.91 3.82 16.93
C ALA A 143 7.50 4.13 17.49
N THR A 144 6.58 3.18 17.35
CA THR A 144 5.21 3.31 17.86
C THR A 144 5.17 3.26 19.39
N GLU A 145 5.90 2.33 20.01
CA GLU A 145 6.04 2.24 21.46
C GLU A 145 6.69 3.48 22.07
N ALA A 146 7.79 3.95 21.48
CA ALA A 146 8.46 5.17 21.92
C ALA A 146 7.50 6.36 21.83
N ALA A 147 6.73 6.48 20.74
CA ALA A 147 5.72 7.51 20.61
C ALA A 147 4.62 7.43 21.68
N LEU A 148 4.16 6.21 22.01
CA LEU A 148 3.14 5.97 23.03
C LEU A 148 3.62 6.15 24.47
N SER A 149 4.93 6.09 24.70
CA SER A 149 5.55 6.30 26.02
C SER A 149 5.65 7.77 26.45
N LEU A 150 5.35 8.73 25.56
CA LEU A 150 5.44 10.15 25.87
C LEU A 150 4.43 10.59 26.95
N PRO A 151 4.79 11.58 27.79
CA PRO A 151 4.06 11.84 29.04
C PRO A 151 2.67 12.45 28.81
N THR A 152 2.51 13.32 27.80
CA THR A 152 1.21 13.96 27.54
C THR A 152 0.46 13.32 26.38
N ALA A 153 -0.88 13.40 26.40
CA ALA A 153 -1.70 12.91 25.29
C ALA A 153 -1.39 13.63 23.96
N ARG A 154 -1.07 14.93 24.03
CA ARG A 154 -0.71 15.72 22.84
C ARG A 154 0.61 15.26 22.23
N GLU A 155 1.64 15.04 23.05
CA GLU A 155 2.94 14.55 22.58
C GLU A 155 2.82 13.14 22.01
N ARG A 156 2.10 12.24 22.69
CA ARG A 156 1.80 10.90 22.17
C ARG A 156 1.12 10.96 20.81
N PHE A 157 0.10 11.81 20.67
CA PHE A 157 -0.60 12.00 19.41
C PHE A 157 0.34 12.47 18.30
N GLN A 158 1.15 13.51 18.55
CA GLN A 158 2.09 14.05 17.56
C GLN A 158 3.20 13.06 17.19
N ALA A 159 3.69 12.27 18.15
CA ALA A 159 4.73 11.29 17.90
C ALA A 159 4.19 10.07 17.15
N VAL A 160 3.01 9.55 17.50
CA VAL A 160 2.35 8.46 16.77
C VAL A 160 2.05 8.91 15.35
N TYR A 161 1.56 10.14 15.19
CA TYR A 161 1.38 10.77 13.89
C TYR A 161 2.69 10.80 13.09
N GLY A 162 3.81 11.20 13.71
CA GLY A 162 5.12 11.24 13.06
C GLY A 162 5.61 9.85 12.66
N ALA A 163 5.41 8.83 13.51
CA ALA A 163 5.71 7.44 13.18
C ALA A 163 4.87 6.98 11.97
N LEU A 164 3.55 7.09 12.03
CA LEU A 164 2.65 6.69 10.93
C LEU A 164 2.78 7.54 9.64
N ALA A 165 3.47 8.68 9.69
CA ALA A 165 3.77 9.46 8.50
C ALA A 165 5.07 9.00 7.81
N ARG A 166 5.94 8.30 8.54
CA ARG A 166 7.21 7.79 8.06
C ARG A 166 7.09 6.38 7.46
N TRP A 167 6.22 5.56 8.03
CA TRP A 167 5.84 4.24 7.53
C TRP A 167 4.54 4.30 6.73
#